data_AF-A0A7S1E2L5-F1
#
_entry.id   AF-A0A7S1E2L5-F1
#
_cell.length_a   1.000
_cell.length_b   1.000
_cell.length_c   1.000
_cell.angle_alpha   90.00
_cell.angle_beta   90.00
_cell.angle_gamma   90.00
#
_symmetry.space_group_name_H-M   'P 1'
#
loop_
_entity.id
_entity.type
_entity.pdbx_description
1 polymer ?
#
loop_
_entity_poly.entity_id
_entity_poly.type
_entity_poly.pdbx_seq_one_letter_code
_entity_poly.pdbx_strand_id
1 'polypeptide(L)'
;KPFIYSAALEKGFTPATVVNDAPLFFDAGTTGSQPWEPKNYDGKFEGPMPLRTALAKSKNMVSIRVLHSIGVRYAQDWITRFGFEAEKHPAYLTMALGAGSVTPMQMAQGYAVFANGGYRVNPQLIAK
;
A
#
# COMPACT_ATOMS: atom_id res chain seq x y z
N LYS A 1 -3.13 0.14 -2.75
CA LYS A 1 -3.34 0.55 -1.33
C LYS A 1 -3.77 -0.61 -0.43
N PRO A 2 -4.82 -1.40 -0.72
CA PRO A 2 -5.29 -2.45 0.21
C PRO A 2 -4.18 -3.41 0.66
N PHE A 3 -3.28 -3.79 -0.25
CA PHE A 3 -2.14 -4.66 0.04
C PHE A 3 -1.12 -4.07 1.03
N ILE A 4 -0.91 -2.75 1.01
CA ILE A 4 -0.05 -2.06 1.99
C ILE A 4 -0.74 -1.99 3.35
N TYR A 5 -2.06 -1.76 3.34
CA TYR A 5 -2.84 -1.67 4.57
C TYR A 5 -2.95 -3.04 5.25
N SER A 6 -3.09 -4.13 4.48
CA SER A 6 -3.04 -5.48 5.05
C SER A 6 -1.68 -5.82 5.66
N ALA A 7 -0.58 -5.38 5.02
CA ALA A 7 0.77 -5.51 5.59
C ALA A 7 0.90 -4.79 6.94
N ALA A 8 0.26 -3.62 7.08
CA ALA A 8 0.23 -2.87 8.31
C ALA A 8 -0.61 -3.55 9.39
N LEU A 9 -1.77 -4.11 9.03
CA LEU A 9 -2.59 -4.88 9.95
C LEU A 9 -1.81 -6.07 10.54
N GLU A 10 -1.04 -6.77 9.71
CA GLU A 10 -0.16 -7.85 10.20
C GLU A 10 0.89 -7.33 11.19
N LYS A 11 1.44 -6.13 10.97
CA LYS A 11 2.40 -5.50 11.88
C LYS A 11 1.76 -4.91 13.14
N GLY A 12 0.49 -5.21 13.42
CA GLY A 12 -0.20 -4.78 14.64
C GLY A 12 -0.95 -3.45 14.52
N PHE A 13 -1.06 -2.88 13.32
CA PHE A 13 -2.03 -1.81 13.10
C PHE A 13 -3.44 -2.40 13.20
N THR A 14 -4.39 -1.56 13.60
CA THR A 14 -5.81 -1.94 13.62
C THR A 14 -6.59 -1.01 12.69
N PRO A 15 -7.82 -1.40 12.29
CA PRO A 15 -8.71 -0.49 11.57
C PRO A 15 -9.02 0.82 12.34
N ALA A 16 -8.76 0.85 13.65
CA ALA A 16 -8.93 2.02 14.51
C ALA A 16 -7.64 2.82 14.73
N THR A 17 -6.47 2.33 14.30
CA THR A 17 -5.21 3.06 14.41
C THR A 17 -5.34 4.41 13.72
N VAL A 18 -5.06 5.48 14.47
CA VAL A 18 -5.17 6.86 13.99
C VAL A 18 -3.88 7.25 13.28
N VAL A 19 -4.00 7.76 12.07
CA VAL A 19 -2.87 8.26 11.27
C VAL A 19 -3.22 9.66 10.75
N ASN A 20 -2.22 10.54 10.71
CA ASN A 20 -2.44 11.94 10.36
C ASN A 20 -2.40 12.18 8.85
N ASP A 21 -3.49 12.70 8.29
CA ASP A 21 -3.53 13.27 6.94
C ASP A 21 -3.06 14.73 6.98
N ALA A 22 -1.74 14.91 7.00
CA ALA A 22 -1.05 16.21 7.10
C ALA A 22 0.17 16.23 6.15
N PRO A 23 0.69 17.42 5.80
CA PRO A 23 1.86 17.56 4.93
C PRO A 23 3.01 16.62 5.29
N LEU A 24 3.66 16.09 4.26
CA LEU A 24 4.82 15.23 4.37
C LEU A 24 5.98 15.84 3.60
N PHE A 25 7.14 15.81 4.22
CA PHE A 25 8.39 16.15 3.58
C PHE A 25 9.39 15.05 3.91
N PHE A 26 10.04 14.53 2.87
CA PHE A 26 11.15 13.60 3.00
C PHE A 26 12.37 14.23 2.36
N ASP A 27 13.47 14.27 3.09
CA ASP A 27 14.73 14.75 2.55
C ASP A 27 15.34 13.75 1.55
N ALA A 28 16.36 14.21 0.82
CA ALA A 28 17.13 13.40 -0.13
C ALA A 28 17.73 12.14 0.51
N GLY A 29 18.14 12.22 1.78
CA GLY A 29 18.72 11.09 2.50
C GLY A 29 17.70 9.97 2.77
N THR A 30 16.45 10.35 3.03
CA THR A 30 15.35 9.42 3.29
C THR A 30 14.81 8.78 2.02
N THR A 31 14.81 9.51 0.90
CA THR A 31 14.36 8.99 -0.40
C THR A 31 15.47 8.25 -1.16
N GLY A 32 16.74 8.46 -0.80
CA GLY A 32 17.91 7.97 -1.53
C GLY A 32 18.16 8.71 -2.85
N SER A 33 17.53 9.87 -3.07
CA SER A 33 17.71 10.70 -4.27
C SER A 33 17.36 12.17 -4.01
N GLN A 34 16.20 12.64 -4.44
CA GLN A 34 15.77 14.04 -4.33
C GLN A 34 14.78 14.21 -3.15
N PRO A 35 14.75 15.38 -2.50
CA PRO A 35 13.71 15.67 -1.52
C PRO A 35 12.32 15.53 -2.17
N TRP A 36 11.39 14.99 -1.42
CA TRP A 36 10.05 14.68 -1.90
C TRP A 36 8.98 15.22 -0.97
N GLU A 37 8.12 16.06 -1.55
CA GLU A 37 6.97 16.67 -0.88
C GLU A 37 5.67 16.23 -1.59
N PRO A 38 5.11 15.07 -1.22
CA PRO A 38 3.89 14.57 -1.85
C PRO A 38 2.69 15.44 -1.46
N LYS A 39 1.79 15.63 -2.42
CA LYS A 39 0.53 16.37 -2.23
C LYS A 39 -0.67 15.42 -2.36
N ASN A 40 -1.73 15.67 -1.59
CA ASN A 40 -3.02 15.02 -1.81
C ASN A 40 -3.68 15.58 -3.08
N TYR A 41 -4.46 14.74 -3.77
CA TYR A 41 -5.13 15.12 -5.03
C TYR A 41 -6.12 16.29 -4.88
N ASP A 42 -6.76 16.40 -3.72
CA ASP A 42 -7.72 17.47 -3.37
C ASP A 42 -7.07 18.72 -2.76
N GLY A 43 -5.74 18.69 -2.50
CA GLY A 43 -5.01 19.73 -1.79
C GLY A 43 -5.47 19.95 -0.33
N LYS A 44 -6.34 19.08 0.20
CA LYS A 44 -6.92 19.21 1.54
C LYS A 44 -6.30 18.19 2.48
N PHE A 45 -6.05 18.65 3.70
CA PHE A 45 -5.62 17.83 4.82
C PHE A 45 -6.79 17.71 5.79
N GLU A 46 -7.18 16.48 6.10
CA GLU A 46 -8.28 16.20 7.03
C GLU A 46 -7.78 15.91 8.45
N GLY A 47 -6.47 15.92 8.67
CA GLY A 47 -5.88 15.68 9.98
C GLY A 47 -5.96 14.22 10.42
N PRO A 48 -5.94 13.95 11.73
CA PRO A 48 -5.96 12.59 12.28
C PRO A 48 -7.23 11.83 11.91
N MET A 49 -7.09 10.64 11.34
CA MET A 49 -8.22 9.77 11.02
C MET A 49 -7.92 8.28 11.22
N PRO A 50 -8.94 7.43 11.45
CA PRO A 50 -8.76 5.99 11.53
C PRO A 50 -8.27 5.40 10.21
N LEU A 51 -7.44 4.35 10.28
CA LEU A 51 -6.88 3.65 9.13
C LEU A 51 -7.97 3.16 8.15
N ARG A 52 -9.11 2.67 8.66
CA ARG A 52 -10.26 2.28 7.83
C ARG A 52 -10.82 3.44 6.98
N THR A 53 -10.89 4.63 7.56
CA THR A 53 -11.39 5.83 6.89
C THR A 53 -10.39 6.32 5.85
N ALA A 54 -9.10 6.29 6.18
CA ALA A 54 -8.04 6.64 5.24
C ALA A 54 -8.01 5.73 4.01
N LEU A 55 -8.23 4.42 4.19
CA LEU A 55 -8.34 3.48 3.07
C LEU A 55 -9.58 3.77 2.23
N ALA A 56 -10.74 3.95 2.86
CA ALA A 56 -12.01 4.22 2.18
C ALA A 56 -11.96 5.52 1.36
N LYS A 57 -11.32 6.56 1.90
CA LYS A 57 -11.11 7.85 1.22
C LYS A 57 -9.89 7.86 0.29
N SER A 58 -9.14 6.76 0.21
CA SER A 58 -7.90 6.66 -0.57
C SER A 58 -6.88 7.77 -0.26
N LYS A 59 -6.73 8.19 1.01
CA LYS A 59 -5.81 9.30 1.37
C LYS A 59 -4.34 8.95 1.09
N ASN A 60 -3.64 9.80 0.32
CA ASN A 60 -2.26 9.54 -0.09
C ASN A 60 -1.26 9.71 1.06
N MET A 61 -1.37 10.80 1.83
CA MET A 61 -0.44 11.05 2.93
C MET A 61 -0.48 9.92 3.96
N VAL A 62 -1.68 9.43 4.29
CA VAL A 62 -1.84 8.31 5.21
C VAL A 62 -1.22 7.03 4.64
N SER A 63 -1.46 6.71 3.36
CA SER A 63 -0.83 5.54 2.71
C SER A 63 0.71 5.59 2.77
N ILE A 64 1.31 6.77 2.58
CA ILE A 64 2.76 6.95 2.63
C ILE A 64 3.27 6.79 4.08
N ARG A 65 2.60 7.39 5.07
CA ARG A 65 2.97 7.24 6.49
C ARG A 65 2.90 5.78 6.94
N VAL A 66 1.86 5.07 6.52
CA VAL A 66 1.70 3.64 6.80
C VAL A 66 2.85 2.85 6.18
N LEU A 67 3.13 3.04 4.89
CA LEU A 67 4.25 2.38 4.20
C LEU A 67 5.59 2.68 4.87
N HIS A 68 5.85 3.94 5.21
CA HIS A 68 7.07 4.35 5.89
C HIS A 68 7.21 3.66 7.25
N SER A 69 6.13 3.59 8.03
CA SER A 69 6.13 2.96 9.35
C SER A 69 6.35 1.45 9.30
N ILE A 70 5.78 0.74 8.31
CA ILE A 70 5.97 -0.71 8.17
C ILE A 70 7.29 -1.07 7.48
N GLY A 71 7.90 -0.12 6.77
CA GLY A 71 9.13 -0.30 5.99
C GLY A 71 8.86 -0.74 4.55
N VAL A 72 9.52 -0.08 3.60
CA VAL A 72 9.33 -0.28 2.14
C VAL A 72 9.73 -1.69 1.68
N ARG A 73 10.83 -2.24 2.20
CA ARG A 73 11.28 -3.61 1.90
C ARG A 73 10.28 -4.65 2.39
N TYR A 74 9.84 -4.51 3.64
CA TYR A 74 8.82 -5.38 4.22
C TYR A 74 7.52 -5.36 3.39
N ALA A 75 7.08 -4.17 2.96
CA ALA A 75 5.90 -4.06 2.11
C ALA A 75 6.10 -4.71 0.73
N GLN A 76 7.27 -4.53 0.10
CA GLN A 76 7.62 -5.18 -1.16
C GLN A 76 7.56 -6.71 -1.03
N ASP A 77 8.15 -7.25 0.04
CA ASP A 77 8.12 -8.70 0.30
C ASP A 77 6.69 -9.17 0.59
N TRP A 78 5.92 -8.39 1.35
CA TRP A 78 4.55 -8.72 1.72
C TRP A 78 3.63 -8.90 0.51
N ILE A 79 3.74 -8.01 -0.47
CA ILE A 79 2.84 -8.04 -1.63
C ILE A 79 3.05 -9.28 -2.52
N THR A 80 4.19 -9.97 -2.41
CA THR A 80 4.44 -11.23 -3.13
C THR A 80 3.47 -12.34 -2.72
N ARG A 81 2.90 -12.27 -1.51
CA ARG A 81 1.85 -13.17 -1.02
C ARG A 81 0.56 -13.08 -1.84
N PHE A 82 0.36 -11.97 -2.56
CA PHE A 82 -0.78 -11.74 -3.46
C PHE A 82 -0.47 -12.14 -4.92
N GLY A 83 0.73 -12.63 -5.21
CA GLY A 83 1.16 -13.03 -6.55
C GLY A 83 1.79 -11.91 -7.38
N PHE A 84 2.17 -10.81 -6.74
CA PHE A 84 2.93 -9.74 -7.39
C PHE A 84 4.43 -10.02 -7.37
N GLU A 85 5.11 -9.63 -8.43
CA GLU A 85 6.56 -9.75 -8.57
C GLU A 85 7.25 -8.57 -7.88
N ALA A 86 8.20 -8.83 -6.97
CA ALA A 86 8.87 -7.79 -6.19
C ALA A 86 9.64 -6.81 -7.08
N GLU A 87 10.27 -7.32 -8.15
CA GLU A 87 11.06 -6.58 -9.13
C GLU A 87 10.22 -5.53 -9.88
N LYS A 88 8.92 -5.80 -10.05
CA LYS A 88 7.95 -4.87 -10.66
C LYS A 88 7.39 -3.85 -9.67
N HIS A 89 7.79 -3.89 -8.41
CA HIS A 89 7.32 -3.02 -7.32
C HIS A 89 8.50 -2.53 -6.49
N PRO A 90 9.29 -1.57 -7.00
CA PRO A 90 10.47 -1.08 -6.29
C PRO A 90 10.14 -0.59 -4.87
N ALA A 91 10.98 -0.96 -3.91
CA ALA A 91 10.82 -0.63 -2.49
C ALA A 91 11.11 0.85 -2.18
N TYR A 92 10.28 1.74 -2.71
CA TYR A 92 10.28 3.19 -2.44
C TYR A 92 8.92 3.63 -1.90
N LEU A 93 8.86 4.80 -1.26
CA LEU A 93 7.61 5.33 -0.70
C LEU A 93 6.53 5.58 -1.75
N THR A 94 6.90 5.78 -3.00
CA THR A 94 5.98 5.92 -4.13
C THR A 94 5.16 4.64 -4.38
N MET A 95 5.60 3.48 -3.89
CA MET A 95 4.82 2.23 -3.91
C MET A 95 3.45 2.40 -3.20
N ALA A 96 3.37 3.25 -2.18
CA ALA A 96 2.09 3.57 -1.51
C ALA A 96 1.07 4.22 -2.44
N LEU A 97 1.54 4.82 -3.53
CA LEU A 97 0.76 5.52 -4.55
C LEU A 97 0.53 4.67 -5.80
N GLY A 98 0.98 3.42 -5.80
CA GLY A 98 0.85 2.51 -6.94
C GLY A 98 2.03 2.57 -7.92
N ALA A 99 3.21 3.04 -7.48
CA ALA A 99 4.43 2.83 -8.27
C ALA A 99 4.75 1.32 -8.30
N GLY A 100 4.43 0.70 -9.42
CA GLY A 100 4.62 -0.71 -9.70
C GLY A 100 3.65 -1.16 -10.80
N SER A 101 3.94 -2.30 -11.40
CA SER A 101 3.19 -2.78 -12.57
C SER A 101 2.60 -4.17 -12.31
N VAL A 102 1.32 -4.31 -12.64
CA VAL A 102 0.54 -5.55 -12.50
C VAL A 102 -0.37 -5.73 -13.71
N THR A 103 -0.64 -6.99 -14.05
CA THR A 103 -1.69 -7.32 -15.03
C THR A 103 -3.07 -7.32 -14.37
N PRO A 104 -4.17 -7.15 -15.13
CA PRO A 104 -5.52 -7.32 -14.60
C PRO A 104 -5.75 -8.69 -13.94
N MET A 105 -5.15 -9.75 -14.49
CA MET A 105 -5.25 -11.11 -13.92
C MET A 105 -4.54 -11.21 -12.56
N GLN A 106 -3.35 -10.61 -12.42
CA GLN A 106 -2.66 -10.53 -11.13
C GLN A 106 -3.49 -9.73 -10.11
N MET A 107 -4.11 -8.62 -10.52
CA MET A 107 -5.00 -7.85 -9.63
C MET A 107 -6.21 -8.66 -9.18
N ALA A 108 -6.86 -9.40 -10.10
CA ALA A 108 -7.97 -10.28 -9.75
C ALA A 108 -7.54 -11.36 -8.74
N GLN A 109 -6.40 -12.02 -8.98
CA GLN A 109 -5.82 -12.99 -8.03
C GLN A 109 -5.53 -12.35 -6.67
N GLY A 110 -4.92 -11.16 -6.65
CA GLY A 110 -4.59 -10.46 -5.41
C GLY A 110 -5.83 -10.07 -4.61
N TYR A 111 -6.89 -9.59 -5.26
CA TYR A 111 -8.15 -9.28 -4.56
C TYR A 111 -8.89 -10.54 -4.10
N ALA A 112 -8.75 -11.67 -4.80
CA ALA A 112 -9.36 -12.93 -4.40
C ALA A 112 -8.88 -13.40 -3.02
N VAL A 113 -7.61 -13.13 -2.66
CA VAL A 113 -7.05 -13.41 -1.32
C VAL A 113 -7.89 -12.76 -0.22
N PHE A 114 -8.32 -11.51 -0.39
CA PHE A 114 -9.19 -10.86 0.59
C PHE A 114 -10.59 -11.48 0.60
N ALA A 115 -11.14 -11.77 -0.57
CA ALA A 115 -12.51 -12.25 -0.73
C ALA A 115 -12.72 -13.67 -0.20
N ASN A 116 -11.69 -14.52 -0.22
CA ASN A 116 -11.79 -15.93 0.14
C ASN A 116 -11.18 -16.27 1.52
N GLY A 117 -10.89 -15.27 2.35
CA GLY A 117 -10.39 -15.49 3.71
C GLY A 117 -8.88 -15.72 3.82
N GLY A 118 -8.09 -15.29 2.84
CA GLY A 118 -6.63 -15.27 2.91
C GLY A 118 -5.92 -16.29 2.01
N TYR A 119 -6.65 -17.00 1.14
CA TYR A 119 -6.08 -18.04 0.28
C TYR A 119 -5.69 -17.51 -1.09
N ARG A 120 -4.43 -17.70 -1.49
CA ARG A 120 -4.00 -17.42 -2.86
C ARG A 120 -4.40 -18.59 -3.77
N VAL A 121 -5.21 -18.31 -4.78
CA VAL A 121 -5.67 -19.30 -5.77
C VAL A 121 -5.05 -19.03 -7.13
N ASN A 122 -4.67 -20.08 -7.85
CA ASN A 122 -4.18 -19.96 -9.22
C ASN A 122 -5.36 -19.87 -10.20
N PRO A 123 -5.41 -18.84 -11.07
CA PRO A 123 -6.44 -18.76 -12.11
C PRO A 123 -6.36 -19.98 -13.03
N GLN A 124 -7.50 -20.61 -13.29
CA GLN A 124 -7.63 -21.74 -14.19
C GLN A 124 -8.68 -21.41 -15.25
N LEU A 125 -8.28 -21.48 -16.53
CA LEU A 125 -9.19 -21.26 -17.66
C LEU A 125 -9.81 -22.57 -18.17
N ILE A 126 -9.03 -23.65 -18.19
CA ILE A 126 -9.46 -24.96 -18.71
C ILE A 126 -9.90 -25.82 -17.53
N ALA A 127 -11.19 -26.17 -17.49
CA ALA A 127 -11.77 -26.96 -16.42
C ALA A 127 -11.66 -28.47 -16.64
N LYS A 128 -11.71 -28.91 -17.91
CA LYS A 128 -11.66 -30.30 -18.37
C LYS A 128 -11.10 -30.36 -19.78
#